data_AF-A0A142YHW6-F1
#
_entry.id   AF-A0A142YHW6-F1
#
_cell.length_a   1.000
_cell.length_b   1.000
_cell.length_c   1.000
_cell.angle_alpha   90.00
_cell.angle_beta   90.00
_cell.angle_gamma   90.00
#
_symmetry.space_group_name_H-M   'P 1'
#
loop_
_entity.id
_entity.type
_entity.pdbx_description
1 polymer ?
#
loop_
_entity_poly.entity_id
_entity_poly.type
_entity_poly.pdbx_seq_one_letter_code
_entity_poly.pdbx_strand_id
1 'polypeptide(L)'
;MIRRMIPAALGLAIALAFSPVDAHAQWGYGHYPGGYGGYGWGGWGGAGSTVGGSVAQGLGMFNMGAGVYNEKTAVANSINTDTVMRWNEYVYESQKEATRQYYGRRDINIARNKDAFNAQMDRIQNNPSPRDVQQGDALNAILDQLSDPRIPPSALRSIDAPVDADLIRQIPFVNASEAITISLAKIRDAATWPARLRDPRLEPEQKDFEKLVDQARKENQDGEISNETLEQLRGVALRIKSKLTEMPLENKREDIDAQNFAKTLVAMVRLLEKPEIEQVLNELKNIEKTNIGNLLGFMHTFNLRFGPAVTPPQRTAYSELFPTMDGVRDRLLADLKLGDRTSPSSKAQPHDFFSAMGDEYIEGKKKPTPAPPAPQP
;
A
#
# COMPACT_ATOMS: atom_id res chain seq x y z
N MET A 1 -36.18 -29.46 -0.96
CA MET A 1 -35.20 -29.36 0.13
C MET A 1 -35.55 -28.16 1.00
N ILE A 2 -36.12 -28.44 2.17
CA ILE A 2 -36.57 -27.48 3.18
C ILE A 2 -35.41 -27.27 4.16
N ARG A 3 -35.07 -26.04 4.53
CA ARG A 3 -34.60 -25.72 5.89
C ARG A 3 -34.36 -24.22 6.15
N ARG A 4 -34.94 -23.79 7.28
CA ARG A 4 -34.46 -22.77 8.25
C ARG A 4 -34.72 -21.30 7.94
N MET A 5 -35.98 -20.90 8.13
CA MET A 5 -36.32 -19.54 8.57
C MET A 5 -37.44 -19.60 9.64
N ILE A 6 -37.18 -20.29 10.76
CA ILE A 6 -38.07 -20.23 11.94
C ILE A 6 -37.17 -20.33 13.19
N PRO A 7 -36.63 -19.20 13.69
CA PRO A 7 -36.67 -19.06 15.15
C PRO A 7 -37.07 -17.66 15.65
N ALA A 8 -37.17 -16.65 14.78
CA ALA A 8 -37.45 -15.27 15.22
C ALA A 8 -38.95 -14.99 15.48
N ALA A 9 -39.85 -15.71 14.81
CA ALA A 9 -41.30 -15.52 14.97
C ALA A 9 -41.90 -16.23 16.19
N LEU A 10 -41.24 -17.26 16.74
CA LEU A 10 -41.73 -18.00 17.91
C LEU A 10 -41.43 -17.28 19.24
N GLY A 11 -40.35 -16.49 19.31
CA GLY A 11 -39.99 -15.74 20.52
C GLY A 11 -40.93 -14.58 20.83
N LEU A 12 -41.43 -13.89 19.81
CA LEU A 12 -42.36 -12.77 19.96
C LEU A 12 -43.78 -13.23 20.33
N ALA A 13 -44.18 -14.44 19.93
CA ALA A 13 -45.47 -15.04 20.27
C ALA A 13 -45.53 -15.55 21.72
N ILE A 14 -44.39 -15.98 22.30
CA ILE A 14 -44.32 -16.42 23.70
C ILE A 14 -44.27 -15.22 24.66
N ALA A 15 -43.69 -14.09 24.25
CA ALA A 15 -43.68 -12.87 25.06
C ALA A 15 -45.05 -12.17 25.18
N LEU A 16 -45.97 -12.41 24.23
CA LEU A 16 -47.33 -11.87 24.26
C LEU A 16 -48.37 -12.83 24.89
N ALA A 17 -47.98 -14.07 25.19
CA ALA A 17 -48.85 -15.06 25.83
C ALA A 17 -48.89 -14.96 27.37
N PHE A 18 -48.02 -14.14 27.98
CA PHE A 18 -48.09 -13.81 29.41
C PHE A 18 -48.87 -12.51 29.62
N SER A 19 -50.15 -12.53 29.23
CA SER A 19 -51.12 -11.59 29.78
C SER A 19 -51.47 -12.01 31.21
N PRO A 20 -51.56 -11.06 32.16
CA PRO A 20 -51.75 -11.35 33.57
C PRO A 20 -53.10 -12.01 33.83
N VAL A 21 -53.06 -12.98 34.75
CA VAL A 21 -54.19 -13.68 35.34
C VAL A 21 -55.20 -12.65 35.89
N ASP A 22 -56.46 -12.89 35.55
CA ASP A 22 -57.69 -12.27 36.05
C ASP A 22 -57.56 -11.36 37.28
N ALA A 23 -57.96 -10.10 37.12
CA ALA A 23 -58.35 -9.25 38.24
C ALA A 23 -59.71 -9.73 38.78
N HIS A 24 -59.69 -10.77 39.61
CA HIS A 24 -60.85 -11.18 40.39
C HIS A 24 -61.04 -10.17 41.54
N ALA A 25 -62.00 -9.26 41.38
CA ALA A 25 -62.56 -8.52 42.50
C ALA A 25 -63.40 -9.49 43.36
N GLN A 26 -62.72 -10.28 44.21
CA GLN A 26 -63.39 -11.12 45.20
C GLN A 26 -63.65 -10.29 46.45
N TRP A 27 -64.89 -9.82 46.58
CA TRP A 27 -65.47 -9.35 47.83
C TRP A 27 -65.41 -10.49 48.85
N GLY A 28 -64.39 -10.46 49.70
CA GLY A 28 -64.17 -11.45 50.75
C GLY A 28 -65.05 -11.18 51.97
N TYR A 29 -66.22 -11.84 52.04
CA TYR A 29 -66.81 -12.23 53.31
C TYR A 29 -66.04 -13.44 53.86
N GLY A 30 -65.63 -13.34 55.12
CA GLY A 30 -64.52 -14.11 55.70
C GLY A 30 -64.74 -15.58 56.03
N HIS A 31 -63.61 -16.25 56.27
CA HIS A 31 -63.50 -17.35 57.24
C HIS A 31 -62.04 -17.48 57.72
N TYR A 32 -61.68 -16.76 58.78
CA TYR A 32 -60.66 -17.21 59.74
C TYR A 32 -61.19 -16.99 61.16
N PRO A 33 -60.92 -17.90 62.10
CA PRO A 33 -61.71 -18.09 63.30
C PRO A 33 -61.11 -17.34 64.50
N GLY A 34 -62.01 -16.79 65.34
CA GLY A 34 -61.79 -16.61 66.77
C GLY A 34 -61.42 -15.21 67.25
N GLY A 35 -62.43 -14.44 67.69
CA GLY A 35 -62.21 -13.37 68.69
C GLY A 35 -63.20 -12.20 68.66
N TYR A 36 -64.40 -12.39 69.24
CA TYR A 36 -65.25 -11.36 69.90
C TYR A 36 -65.54 -10.05 69.13
N GLY A 37 -66.68 -9.91 68.43
CA GLY A 37 -67.95 -9.40 68.98
C GLY A 37 -68.14 -7.93 68.55
N GLY A 38 -69.27 -7.40 68.11
CA GLY A 38 -70.62 -7.85 67.80
C GLY A 38 -71.35 -6.65 67.16
N TYR A 39 -72.43 -6.92 66.40
CA TYR A 39 -73.46 -5.96 65.93
C TYR A 39 -73.03 -4.77 65.04
N GLY A 40 -73.54 -4.75 63.80
CA GLY A 40 -73.56 -3.51 63.01
C GLY A 40 -73.80 -3.65 61.51
N TRP A 41 -74.92 -4.25 61.08
CA TRP A 41 -75.50 -3.89 59.78
C TRP A 41 -76.15 -2.51 59.95
N GLY A 42 -75.48 -1.44 59.50
CA GLY A 42 -76.04 -0.09 59.47
C GLY A 42 -74.97 0.98 59.30
N GLY A 43 -74.98 1.70 58.18
CA GLY A 43 -74.07 2.84 58.01
C GLY A 43 -73.78 3.31 56.59
N TRP A 44 -74.75 3.24 55.66
CA TRP A 44 -74.74 4.17 54.54
C TRP A 44 -75.09 5.56 55.09
N GLY A 45 -74.06 6.37 55.32
CA GLY A 45 -74.19 7.78 55.67
C GLY A 45 -74.33 8.07 57.17
N GLY A 46 -73.34 8.82 57.69
CA GLY A 46 -73.55 9.65 58.88
C GLY A 46 -73.03 9.09 60.21
N ALA A 47 -71.78 9.43 60.53
CA ALA A 47 -71.30 9.89 61.85
C ALA A 47 -69.77 9.69 61.95
N GLY A 48 -68.98 10.71 61.56
CA GLY A 48 -67.53 10.71 61.80
C GLY A 48 -66.67 11.39 60.74
N SER A 49 -67.16 11.56 59.52
CA SER A 49 -66.46 12.27 58.45
C SER A 49 -67.16 13.59 58.14
N THR A 50 -66.43 14.70 58.33
CA THR A 50 -66.84 15.99 57.76
C THR A 50 -66.57 15.96 56.26
N VAL A 51 -67.29 16.76 55.47
CA VAL A 51 -67.02 16.90 54.02
C VAL A 51 -65.55 17.23 53.77
N GLY A 52 -64.96 18.09 54.60
CA GLY A 52 -63.52 18.39 54.58
C GLY A 52 -62.62 17.19 54.89
N GLY A 53 -63.01 16.33 55.84
CA GLY A 53 -62.27 15.11 56.19
C GLY A 53 -62.26 14.07 55.06
N SER A 54 -63.40 13.86 54.40
CA SER A 54 -63.50 12.97 53.23
C SER A 54 -62.69 13.49 52.03
N VAL A 55 -62.68 14.82 51.79
CA VAL A 55 -61.84 15.46 50.77
C VAL A 55 -60.35 15.32 51.12
N ALA A 56 -59.97 15.53 52.37
CA ALA A 56 -58.58 15.37 52.83
C ALA A 56 -58.10 13.92 52.70
N GLN A 57 -58.95 12.93 52.99
CA GLN A 57 -58.63 11.52 52.78
C GLN A 57 -58.44 11.18 51.29
N GLY A 58 -59.29 11.71 50.41
CA GLY A 58 -59.14 11.58 48.96
C GLY A 58 -57.85 12.21 48.44
N LEU A 59 -57.50 13.40 48.92
CA LEU A 59 -56.22 14.07 48.60
C LEU A 59 -55.01 13.29 49.15
N GLY A 60 -55.13 12.67 50.32
CA GLY A 60 -54.10 11.80 50.89
C GLY A 60 -53.85 10.55 50.04
N MET A 61 -54.92 9.87 49.61
CA MET A 61 -54.80 8.72 48.70
C MET A 61 -54.26 9.12 47.32
N PHE A 62 -54.66 10.28 46.80
CA PHE A 62 -54.12 10.84 45.55
C PHE A 62 -52.62 11.13 45.64
N ASN A 63 -52.17 11.80 46.70
CA ASN A 63 -50.75 12.11 46.91
C ASN A 63 -49.92 10.84 47.13
N MET A 64 -50.46 9.84 47.82
CA MET A 64 -49.81 8.53 47.96
C MET A 64 -49.70 7.82 46.60
N GLY A 65 -50.76 7.85 45.79
CA GLY A 65 -50.76 7.33 44.42
C GLY A 65 -49.75 8.05 43.51
N ALA A 66 -49.65 9.37 43.61
CA ALA A 66 -48.68 10.18 42.88
C ALA A 66 -47.23 9.85 43.30
N GLY A 67 -46.99 9.65 44.60
CA GLY A 67 -45.68 9.20 45.12
C GLY A 67 -45.28 7.84 44.57
N VAL A 68 -46.18 6.85 44.64
CA VAL A 68 -45.96 5.50 44.09
C VAL A 68 -45.77 5.53 42.58
N TYR A 69 -46.50 6.39 41.86
CA TYR A 69 -46.34 6.54 40.41
C TYR A 69 -44.95 7.11 40.05
N ASN A 70 -44.49 8.13 40.77
CA ASN A 70 -43.18 8.72 40.54
C ASN A 70 -42.05 7.74 40.87
N GLU A 71 -42.17 6.98 41.96
CA GLU A 71 -41.21 5.93 42.33
C GLU A 71 -41.14 4.85 41.24
N LYS A 72 -42.29 4.31 40.81
CA LYS A 72 -42.33 3.29 39.75
C LYS A 72 -41.77 3.79 38.43
N THR A 73 -42.03 5.05 38.08
CA THR A 73 -41.46 5.69 36.89
C THR A 73 -39.94 5.83 36.99
N ALA A 74 -39.41 6.24 38.15
CA ALA A 74 -37.98 6.33 38.38
C ALA A 74 -37.29 4.95 38.32
N VAL A 75 -37.91 3.92 38.90
CA VAL A 75 -37.43 2.53 38.81
C VAL A 75 -37.43 2.05 37.35
N ALA A 76 -38.51 2.26 36.61
CA ALA A 76 -38.58 1.90 35.18
C ALA A 76 -37.50 2.61 34.34
N ASN A 77 -37.27 3.91 34.58
CA ASN A 77 -36.22 4.66 33.91
C ASN A 77 -34.83 4.10 34.26
N SER A 78 -34.57 3.74 35.52
CA SER A 78 -33.29 3.14 35.92
C SER A 78 -33.02 1.80 35.23
N ILE A 79 -34.04 0.94 35.09
CA ILE A 79 -33.94 -0.33 34.36
C ILE A 79 -33.68 -0.09 32.87
N ASN A 80 -34.37 0.88 32.26
CA ASN A 80 -34.14 1.24 30.86
C ASN A 80 -32.71 1.76 30.66
N THR A 81 -32.21 2.62 31.54
CA THR A 81 -30.83 3.14 31.49
C THR A 81 -29.80 2.03 31.66
N ASP A 82 -29.94 1.14 32.64
CA ASP A 82 -29.04 -0.01 32.85
C ASP A 82 -29.05 -0.95 31.63
N THR A 83 -30.23 -1.19 31.03
CA THR A 83 -30.36 -1.99 29.80
C THR A 83 -29.58 -1.36 28.64
N VAL A 84 -29.72 -0.05 28.44
CA VAL A 84 -28.98 0.67 27.38
C VAL A 84 -27.48 0.65 27.65
N MET A 85 -27.05 0.83 28.90
CA MET A 85 -25.64 0.77 29.29
C MET A 85 -25.04 -0.59 28.99
N ARG A 86 -25.68 -1.68 29.41
CA ARG A 86 -25.22 -3.06 29.13
C ARG A 86 -25.20 -3.38 27.64
N TRP A 87 -26.19 -2.89 26.89
CA TRP A 87 -26.22 -3.09 25.45
C TRP A 87 -25.05 -2.35 24.76
N ASN A 88 -24.79 -1.11 25.15
CA ASN A 88 -23.64 -0.35 24.63
C ASN A 88 -22.31 -1.04 24.97
N GLU A 89 -22.15 -1.52 26.20
CA GLU A 89 -20.96 -2.25 26.64
C GLU A 89 -20.78 -3.55 25.85
N TYR A 90 -21.86 -4.32 25.66
CA TYR A 90 -21.83 -5.54 24.84
C TYR A 90 -21.45 -5.25 23.38
N VAL A 91 -22.01 -4.21 22.78
CA VAL A 91 -21.68 -3.80 21.41
C VAL A 91 -20.21 -3.38 21.31
N TYR A 92 -19.71 -2.62 22.29
CA TYR A 92 -18.33 -2.18 22.33
C TYR A 92 -17.35 -3.37 22.43
N GLU A 93 -17.56 -4.29 23.37
CA GLU A 93 -16.69 -5.46 23.53
C GLU A 93 -16.78 -6.40 22.31
N SER A 94 -17.97 -6.55 21.73
CA SER A 94 -18.15 -7.30 20.47
C SER A 94 -17.35 -6.69 19.32
N GLN A 95 -17.38 -5.37 19.15
CA GLN A 95 -16.59 -4.68 18.13
C GLN A 95 -15.09 -4.82 18.40
N LYS A 96 -14.65 -4.64 19.64
CA LYS A 96 -13.25 -4.77 20.04
C LYS A 96 -12.69 -6.17 19.74
N GLU A 97 -13.43 -7.23 20.06
CA GLU A 97 -13.04 -8.60 19.74
C GLU A 97 -13.07 -8.88 18.23
N ALA A 98 -14.07 -8.39 17.51
CA ALA A 98 -14.12 -8.51 16.04
C ALA A 98 -12.92 -7.83 15.37
N THR A 99 -12.58 -6.62 15.81
CA THR A 99 -11.42 -5.84 15.36
C THR A 99 -10.12 -6.56 15.68
N ARG A 100 -9.97 -7.09 16.89
CA ARG A 100 -8.79 -7.89 17.29
C ARG A 100 -8.60 -9.12 16.40
N GLN A 101 -9.67 -9.87 16.15
CA GLN A 101 -9.62 -11.05 15.27
C GLN A 101 -9.29 -10.67 13.82
N TYR A 102 -9.87 -9.58 13.32
CA TYR A 102 -9.60 -9.07 11.98
C TYR A 102 -8.14 -8.70 11.80
N TYR A 103 -7.56 -7.90 12.71
CA TYR A 103 -6.15 -7.52 12.63
C TYR A 103 -5.23 -8.73 12.84
N GLY A 104 -5.54 -9.63 13.76
CA GLY A 104 -4.77 -10.87 13.94
C GLY A 104 -4.70 -11.71 12.67
N ARG A 105 -5.83 -11.88 11.95
CA ARG A 105 -5.84 -12.58 10.66
C ARG A 105 -5.06 -11.84 9.58
N ARG A 106 -5.22 -10.51 9.52
CA ARG A 106 -4.51 -9.66 8.56
C ARG A 106 -2.99 -9.78 8.76
N ASP A 107 -2.51 -9.69 9.99
CA ASP A 107 -1.08 -9.72 10.31
C ASP A 107 -0.49 -11.10 10.00
N ILE A 108 -1.19 -12.18 10.32
CA ILE A 108 -0.78 -13.54 9.94
C ILE A 108 -0.67 -13.68 8.41
N ASN A 109 -1.62 -13.15 7.66
CA ASN A 109 -1.59 -13.21 6.20
C ASN A 109 -0.45 -12.36 5.62
N ILE A 110 -0.20 -11.17 6.18
CA ILE A 110 0.93 -10.31 5.78
C ILE A 110 2.26 -11.02 6.07
N ALA A 111 2.42 -11.60 7.26
CA ALA A 111 3.61 -12.35 7.64
C ALA A 111 3.85 -13.54 6.71
N ARG A 112 2.82 -14.36 6.48
CA ARG A 112 2.91 -15.51 5.57
C ARG A 112 3.27 -15.09 4.14
N ASN A 113 2.66 -14.02 3.63
CA ASN A 113 2.97 -13.51 2.29
C ASN A 113 4.40 -12.98 2.20
N LYS A 114 4.88 -12.29 3.24
CA LYS A 114 6.25 -11.80 3.33
C LYS A 114 7.25 -12.96 3.38
N ASP A 115 6.98 -13.97 4.19
CA ASP A 115 7.84 -15.16 4.31
C ASP A 115 7.89 -15.95 3.00
N ALA A 116 6.74 -16.14 2.35
CA ALA A 116 6.66 -16.78 1.04
C ALA A 116 7.40 -15.98 -0.03
N PHE A 117 7.25 -14.65 -0.05
CA PHE A 117 7.96 -13.77 -0.96
C PHE A 117 9.48 -13.85 -0.76
N ASN A 118 9.95 -13.76 0.50
CA ASN A 118 11.36 -13.86 0.83
C ASN A 118 11.94 -15.22 0.43
N ALA A 119 11.25 -16.32 0.74
CA ALA A 119 11.67 -17.66 0.36
C ALA A 119 11.74 -17.83 -1.17
N GLN A 120 10.79 -17.26 -1.91
CA GLN A 120 10.82 -17.27 -3.37
C GLN A 120 11.99 -16.45 -3.92
N MET A 121 12.25 -15.27 -3.35
CA MET A 121 13.35 -14.40 -3.75
C MET A 121 14.71 -15.07 -3.47
N ASP A 122 14.88 -15.66 -2.29
CA ASP A 122 16.09 -16.40 -1.92
C ASP A 122 16.31 -17.60 -2.85
N ARG A 123 15.25 -18.30 -3.24
CA ARG A 123 15.32 -19.38 -4.22
C ARG A 123 15.79 -18.86 -5.58
N ILE A 124 15.18 -17.80 -6.12
CA ILE A 124 15.56 -17.23 -7.43
C ILE A 124 17.02 -16.77 -7.43
N GLN A 125 17.50 -16.22 -6.31
CA GLN A 125 18.86 -15.69 -6.20
C GLN A 125 19.93 -16.77 -6.01
N ASN A 126 19.65 -17.78 -5.18
CA ASN A 126 20.67 -18.73 -4.71
C ASN A 126 20.55 -20.12 -5.35
N ASN A 127 19.36 -20.51 -5.80
CA ASN A 127 19.13 -21.82 -6.43
C ASN A 127 17.94 -21.76 -7.41
N PRO A 128 18.07 -21.01 -8.52
CA PRO A 128 16.98 -20.84 -9.47
C PRO A 128 16.65 -22.15 -10.17
N SER A 129 15.35 -22.40 -10.37
CA SER A 129 14.91 -23.52 -11.20
C SER A 129 15.16 -23.21 -12.69
N PRO A 130 15.20 -24.23 -13.57
CA PRO A 130 15.32 -24.02 -15.01
C PRO A 130 14.23 -23.10 -15.57
N ARG A 131 13.04 -23.12 -14.96
CA ARG A 131 11.93 -22.22 -15.31
C ARG A 131 12.25 -20.77 -14.95
N ASP A 132 12.82 -20.51 -13.77
CA ASP A 132 13.17 -19.14 -13.34
C ASP A 132 14.26 -18.55 -14.23
N VAL A 133 15.19 -19.39 -14.71
CA VAL A 133 16.18 -18.99 -15.72
C VAL A 133 15.48 -18.64 -17.04
N GLN A 134 14.63 -19.53 -17.57
CA GLN A 134 13.91 -19.32 -18.83
C GLN A 134 12.95 -18.13 -18.80
N GLN A 135 12.34 -17.81 -17.66
CA GLN A 135 11.47 -16.64 -17.51
C GLN A 135 12.27 -15.32 -17.45
N GLY A 136 13.59 -15.39 -17.29
CA GLY A 136 14.46 -14.23 -17.13
C GLY A 136 14.59 -13.75 -15.67
N ASP A 137 13.81 -14.31 -14.74
CA ASP A 137 13.79 -13.90 -13.32
C ASP A 137 15.15 -14.06 -12.66
N ALA A 138 15.82 -15.20 -12.89
CA ALA A 138 17.14 -15.47 -12.32
C ALA A 138 18.22 -14.53 -12.89
N LEU A 139 18.18 -14.27 -14.20
CA LEU A 139 19.10 -13.35 -14.88
C LEU A 139 18.86 -11.90 -14.43
N ASN A 140 17.60 -11.50 -14.26
CA ASN A 140 17.22 -10.19 -13.72
C ASN A 140 17.63 -10.02 -12.25
N ALA A 141 17.55 -11.08 -11.44
CA ALA A 141 18.03 -11.05 -10.06
C ALA A 141 19.56 -10.84 -9.98
N ILE A 142 20.32 -11.47 -10.88
CA ILE A 142 21.76 -11.23 -11.02
C ILE A 142 22.02 -9.80 -11.52
N LEU A 143 21.27 -9.33 -12.52
CA LEU A 143 21.36 -7.96 -13.03
C LEU A 143 21.14 -6.92 -11.93
N ASP A 144 20.12 -7.11 -11.10
CA ASP A 144 19.81 -6.22 -9.98
C ASP A 144 20.95 -6.22 -8.93
N GLN A 145 21.57 -7.39 -8.67
CA GLN A 145 22.73 -7.49 -7.77
C GLN A 145 23.98 -6.83 -8.35
N LEU A 146 24.24 -6.99 -9.65
CA LEU A 146 25.38 -6.37 -10.33
C LEU A 146 25.21 -4.86 -10.53
N SER A 147 23.97 -4.38 -10.51
CA SER A 147 23.64 -2.95 -10.59
C SER A 147 23.59 -2.26 -9.23
N ASP A 148 24.02 -2.93 -8.14
CA ASP A 148 24.09 -2.33 -6.81
C ASP A 148 25.03 -1.11 -6.83
N PRO A 149 24.61 0.08 -6.33
CA PRO A 149 25.44 1.28 -6.29
C PRO A 149 26.79 1.12 -5.58
N ARG A 150 26.91 0.12 -4.70
CA ARG A 150 28.17 -0.22 -4.01
C ARG A 150 29.21 -0.84 -4.95
N ILE A 151 28.79 -1.31 -6.12
CA ILE A 151 29.64 -1.89 -7.13
C ILE A 151 30.06 -0.78 -8.10
N PRO A 152 31.33 -0.36 -8.10
CA PRO A 152 31.78 0.68 -9.01
C PRO A 152 31.75 0.15 -10.47
N PRO A 153 31.29 0.95 -11.46
CA PRO A 153 31.25 0.53 -12.86
C PRO A 153 32.62 0.09 -13.43
N SER A 154 33.71 0.56 -12.84
CA SER A 154 35.07 0.12 -13.19
C SER A 154 35.34 -1.33 -12.82
N ALA A 155 34.77 -1.83 -11.71
CA ALA A 155 34.89 -3.24 -11.31
C ALA A 155 34.16 -4.18 -12.27
N LEU A 156 33.01 -3.75 -12.81
CA LEU A 156 32.31 -4.49 -13.86
C LEU A 156 33.10 -4.55 -15.18
N ARG A 157 33.83 -3.48 -15.52
CA ARG A 157 34.67 -3.43 -16.73
C ARG A 157 35.95 -4.24 -16.62
N SER A 158 36.48 -4.45 -15.41
CA SER A 158 37.69 -5.25 -15.20
C SER A 158 37.46 -6.75 -15.33
N ILE A 159 36.19 -7.20 -15.31
CA ILE A 159 35.87 -8.61 -15.48
C ILE A 159 35.81 -8.95 -16.95
N ASP A 160 36.77 -9.74 -17.40
CA ASP A 160 36.81 -10.26 -18.77
C ASP A 160 35.97 -11.55 -18.85
N ALA A 161 34.71 -11.41 -19.23
CA ALA A 161 33.78 -12.50 -19.45
C ALA A 161 33.19 -12.39 -20.87
N PRO A 162 33.86 -12.98 -21.89
CA PRO A 162 33.39 -12.93 -23.26
C PRO A 162 32.09 -13.74 -23.42
N VAL A 163 31.15 -13.16 -24.15
CA VAL A 163 29.88 -13.79 -24.54
C VAL A 163 29.76 -13.71 -26.05
N ASP A 164 29.29 -14.80 -26.64
CA ASP A 164 29.03 -14.88 -28.06
C ASP A 164 27.94 -13.87 -28.45
N ALA A 165 28.20 -13.07 -29.47
CA ALA A 165 27.22 -12.12 -29.98
C ALA A 165 25.97 -12.84 -30.52
N ASP A 166 26.10 -14.06 -31.05
CA ASP A 166 24.97 -14.86 -31.50
C ASP A 166 24.03 -15.24 -30.36
N LEU A 167 24.59 -15.47 -29.17
CA LEU A 167 23.82 -15.74 -27.98
C LEU A 167 23.02 -14.50 -27.56
N ILE A 168 23.65 -13.31 -27.58
CA ILE A 168 23.01 -12.04 -27.23
C ILE A 168 21.84 -11.73 -28.17
N ARG A 169 21.94 -12.09 -29.45
CA ARG A 169 20.86 -11.92 -30.44
C ARG A 169 19.62 -12.75 -30.11
N GLN A 170 19.80 -13.87 -29.43
CA GLN A 170 18.72 -14.73 -28.98
C GLN A 170 18.16 -14.31 -27.62
N ILE A 171 18.60 -13.19 -27.04
CA ILE A 171 18.03 -12.70 -25.77
C ILE A 171 16.77 -11.88 -26.06
N PRO A 172 15.59 -12.30 -25.57
CA PRO A 172 14.42 -11.44 -25.60
C PRO A 172 14.60 -10.31 -24.58
N PHE A 173 14.92 -9.11 -25.06
CA PHE A 173 14.94 -7.91 -24.23
C PHE A 173 13.53 -7.34 -24.08
N VAL A 174 13.17 -7.00 -22.85
CA VAL A 174 11.95 -6.25 -22.55
C VAL A 174 12.31 -4.90 -21.96
N ASN A 175 11.55 -3.86 -22.31
CA ASN A 175 11.73 -2.56 -21.71
C ASN A 175 11.28 -2.63 -20.24
N ALA A 176 12.12 -2.14 -19.32
CA ALA A 176 11.79 -2.02 -17.91
C ALA A 176 11.00 -0.72 -17.61
N SER A 177 10.34 -0.14 -18.61
CA SER A 177 9.49 1.05 -18.51
C SER A 177 8.41 0.87 -17.44
N GLU A 178 7.96 -0.36 -17.18
CA GLU A 178 7.05 -0.66 -16.09
C GLU A 178 7.64 -0.31 -14.71
N ALA A 179 8.88 -0.70 -14.43
CA ALA A 179 9.53 -0.41 -13.14
C ALA A 179 9.74 1.10 -12.94
N ILE A 180 10.05 1.83 -14.01
CA ILE A 180 10.22 3.28 -13.99
C ILE A 180 8.88 3.99 -13.86
N THR A 181 7.85 3.60 -14.62
CA THR A 181 6.49 4.17 -14.50
C THR A 181 5.89 3.92 -13.12
N ILE A 182 6.11 2.74 -12.51
CA ILE A 182 5.75 2.48 -11.11
C ILE A 182 6.49 3.42 -10.16
N SER A 183 7.78 3.65 -10.38
CA SER A 183 8.59 4.55 -9.55
C SER A 183 8.12 6.01 -9.67
N LEU A 184 7.84 6.48 -10.89
CA LEU A 184 7.24 7.80 -11.13
C LEU A 184 5.86 7.93 -10.48
N ALA A 185 5.04 6.87 -10.53
CA ALA A 185 3.72 6.84 -9.88
C ALA A 185 3.80 6.88 -8.34
N LYS A 186 4.83 6.30 -7.73
CA LYS A 186 5.12 6.44 -6.29
C LYS A 186 5.61 7.85 -5.95
N ILE A 187 6.33 8.48 -6.88
CA ILE A 187 6.82 9.84 -6.71
C ILE A 187 5.67 10.85 -6.76
N ARG A 188 4.61 10.60 -7.52
CA ARG A 188 3.38 11.42 -7.50
C ARG A 188 2.85 11.66 -6.09
N ASP A 189 2.96 10.70 -5.18
CA ASP A 189 2.39 10.85 -3.84
C ASP A 189 2.95 12.09 -3.15
N ALA A 190 2.09 13.04 -2.76
CA ALA A 190 2.49 14.33 -2.16
C ALA A 190 3.42 14.18 -0.95
N ALA A 191 3.40 13.03 -0.26
CA ALA A 191 4.31 12.71 0.83
C ALA A 191 5.78 12.46 0.40
N THR A 192 6.01 12.14 -0.87
CA THR A 192 7.32 11.82 -1.48
C THR A 192 7.98 13.05 -2.10
N TRP A 193 7.20 14.06 -2.51
CA TRP A 193 7.73 15.32 -3.04
C TRP A 193 8.54 16.05 -1.96
N PRO A 194 9.75 16.55 -2.25
CA PRO A 194 10.47 17.46 -1.34
C PRO A 194 9.61 18.65 -0.94
N ALA A 195 9.79 19.17 0.27
CA ALA A 195 8.95 20.25 0.82
C ALA A 195 8.84 21.47 -0.12
N ARG A 196 9.97 21.86 -0.73
CA ARG A 196 10.04 22.95 -1.71
C ARG A 196 9.18 22.72 -2.95
N LEU A 197 9.06 21.46 -3.38
CA LEU A 197 8.29 21.09 -4.55
C LEU A 197 6.79 20.95 -4.26
N ARG A 198 6.37 21.04 -2.99
CA ARG A 198 4.95 21.12 -2.59
C ARG A 198 4.43 22.56 -2.49
N ASP A 199 5.26 23.55 -2.84
CA ASP A 199 4.86 24.95 -2.86
C ASP A 199 3.69 25.15 -3.87
N PRO A 200 2.63 25.90 -3.52
CA PRO A 200 1.54 26.24 -4.42
C PRO A 200 1.97 26.76 -5.81
N ARG A 201 3.16 27.37 -5.91
CA ARG A 201 3.70 27.90 -7.18
C ARG A 201 4.08 26.84 -8.21
N LEU A 202 4.28 25.60 -7.76
CA LEU A 202 4.59 24.44 -8.61
C LEU A 202 3.38 23.50 -8.75
N GLU A 203 2.23 23.87 -8.20
CA GLU A 203 0.99 23.08 -8.30
C GLU A 203 0.59 22.79 -9.77
N PRO A 204 0.75 23.72 -10.74
CA PRO A 204 0.45 23.42 -12.13
C PRO A 204 1.36 22.32 -12.70
N GLU A 205 2.67 22.41 -12.47
CA GLU A 205 3.62 21.40 -12.94
C GLU A 205 3.44 20.05 -12.24
N GLN A 206 3.05 20.06 -10.95
CA GLN A 206 2.67 18.86 -10.21
C GLN A 206 1.50 18.16 -10.91
N LYS A 207 0.39 18.86 -11.14
CA LYS A 207 -0.80 18.28 -11.76
C LYS A 207 -0.54 17.77 -13.18
N ASP A 208 0.23 18.53 -13.96
CA ASP A 208 0.65 18.10 -15.31
C ASP A 208 1.47 16.81 -15.24
N PHE A 209 2.45 16.73 -14.34
CA PHE A 209 3.27 15.55 -14.14
C PHE A 209 2.42 14.33 -13.74
N GLU A 210 1.52 14.49 -12.77
CA GLU A 210 0.64 13.41 -12.29
C GLU A 210 -0.23 12.83 -13.41
N LYS A 211 -0.84 13.71 -14.21
CA LYS A 211 -1.68 13.32 -15.34
C LYS A 211 -0.89 12.52 -16.38
N LEU A 212 0.31 12.99 -16.72
CA LEU A 212 1.15 12.33 -17.71
C LEU A 212 1.72 10.99 -17.23
N VAL A 213 2.02 10.86 -15.93
CA VAL A 213 2.43 9.58 -15.34
C VAL A 213 1.29 8.56 -15.39
N ASP A 214 0.04 8.97 -15.13
CA ASP A 214 -1.13 8.10 -15.28
C ASP A 214 -1.36 7.67 -16.73
N GLN A 215 -1.16 8.59 -17.67
CA GLN A 215 -1.23 8.29 -19.10
C GLN A 215 -0.15 7.29 -19.51
N ALA A 216 1.11 7.55 -19.15
CA ALA A 216 2.24 6.66 -19.43
C ALA A 216 2.03 5.26 -18.83
N ARG A 217 1.40 5.14 -17.66
CA ARG A 217 1.08 3.85 -17.06
C ARG A 217 0.03 3.08 -17.85
N LYS A 218 -1.01 3.76 -18.36
CA LYS A 218 -2.03 3.13 -19.21
C LYS A 218 -1.42 2.65 -20.51
N GLU A 219 -0.63 3.50 -21.18
CA GLU A 219 0.07 3.14 -22.41
C GLU A 219 1.04 1.96 -22.19
N ASN A 220 1.76 1.94 -21.07
CA ASN A 220 2.63 0.82 -20.72
C ASN A 220 1.89 -0.50 -20.48
N GLN A 221 0.61 -0.48 -20.06
CA GLN A 221 -0.19 -1.72 -19.97
C GLN A 221 -0.42 -2.36 -21.34
N ASP A 222 -0.51 -1.53 -22.38
CA ASP A 222 -0.64 -1.97 -23.77
C ASP A 222 0.73 -2.32 -24.41
N GLY A 223 1.82 -2.21 -23.63
CA GLY A 223 3.16 -2.65 -23.98
C GLY A 223 4.11 -1.55 -24.47
N GLU A 224 3.60 -0.34 -24.75
CA GLU A 224 4.42 0.75 -25.27
C GLU A 224 3.91 2.13 -24.84
N ILE A 225 4.83 2.97 -24.34
CA ILE A 225 4.56 4.38 -24.03
C ILE A 225 4.77 5.20 -25.30
N SER A 226 3.84 6.10 -25.61
CA SER A 226 3.93 6.95 -26.78
C SER A 226 5.04 7.99 -26.65
N ASN A 227 5.74 8.28 -27.76
CA ASN A 227 6.79 9.30 -27.80
C ASN A 227 6.26 10.68 -27.40
N GLU A 228 5.01 11.01 -27.75
CA GLU A 228 4.38 12.27 -27.35
C GLU A 228 4.25 12.38 -25.81
N THR A 229 3.79 11.32 -25.14
CA THR A 229 3.70 11.29 -23.67
C THR A 229 5.09 11.45 -23.03
N LEU A 230 6.13 10.85 -23.60
CA LEU A 230 7.51 10.97 -23.12
C LEU A 230 8.08 12.39 -23.29
N GLU A 231 7.85 13.02 -24.45
CA GLU A 231 8.25 14.41 -24.69
C GLU A 231 7.55 15.38 -23.73
N GLN A 232 6.25 15.17 -23.46
CA GLN A 232 5.49 15.97 -22.52
C GLN A 232 6.00 15.78 -21.08
N LEU A 233 6.28 14.54 -20.65
CA LEU A 233 6.88 14.24 -19.35
C LEU A 233 8.24 14.94 -19.19
N ARG A 234 9.07 14.93 -20.23
CA ARG A 234 10.38 15.57 -20.23
C ARG A 234 10.24 17.08 -20.14
N GLY A 235 9.30 17.65 -20.88
CA GLY A 235 8.97 19.07 -20.82
C GLY A 235 8.59 19.50 -19.41
N VAL A 236 7.74 18.74 -18.71
CA VAL A 236 7.35 19.04 -17.33
C VAL A 236 8.55 18.93 -16.37
N ALA A 237 9.34 17.85 -16.46
CA ALA A 237 10.51 17.66 -15.60
C ALA A 237 11.54 18.79 -15.76
N LEU A 238 11.75 19.27 -16.99
CA LEU A 238 12.62 20.42 -17.27
C LEU A 238 12.05 21.74 -16.76
N ARG A 239 10.73 21.97 -16.86
CA ARG A 239 10.09 23.17 -16.28
C ARG A 239 10.25 23.21 -14.76
N ILE A 240 10.07 22.06 -14.09
CA ILE A 240 10.31 21.93 -12.65
C ILE A 240 11.79 22.28 -12.32
N LYS A 241 12.75 21.73 -13.07
CA LYS A 241 14.18 22.04 -12.90
C LYS A 241 14.48 23.53 -13.08
N SER A 242 13.95 24.16 -14.15
CA SER A 242 14.18 25.58 -14.44
C SER A 242 13.65 26.48 -13.32
N LYS A 243 12.39 26.27 -12.90
CA LYS A 243 11.76 27.04 -11.82
C LYS A 243 12.53 26.94 -10.50
N LEU A 244 13.08 25.77 -10.17
CA LEU A 244 13.92 25.59 -8.98
C LEU A 244 15.27 26.31 -9.10
N THR A 245 15.82 26.41 -10.31
CA THR A 245 17.12 27.07 -10.56
C THR A 245 17.00 28.59 -10.54
N GLU A 246 15.90 29.14 -11.07
CA GLU A 246 15.63 30.59 -11.13
C GLU A 246 15.34 31.22 -9.76
N MET A 247 14.97 30.43 -8.76
CA MET A 247 14.52 30.93 -7.44
C MET A 247 15.22 30.24 -6.27
N PRO A 248 16.55 30.36 -6.12
CA PRO A 248 17.27 29.68 -5.04
C PRO A 248 16.80 30.14 -3.65
N LEU A 249 16.65 29.20 -2.71
CA LEU A 249 16.38 29.48 -1.30
C LEU A 249 17.66 29.85 -0.53
N GLU A 250 17.51 30.58 0.59
CA GLU A 250 18.59 30.79 1.57
C GLU A 250 19.02 29.49 2.26
N ASN A 251 18.08 28.56 2.48
CA ASN A 251 18.37 27.24 3.02
C ASN A 251 18.97 26.33 1.94
N LYS A 252 20.30 26.32 1.87
CA LYS A 252 21.08 25.56 0.87
C LYS A 252 20.73 24.07 0.82
N ARG A 253 20.34 23.45 1.94
CA ARG A 253 20.09 22.00 1.99
C ARG A 253 18.78 21.61 1.30
N GLU A 254 17.69 22.31 1.60
CA GLU A 254 16.39 22.06 0.95
C GLU A 254 16.41 22.42 -0.54
N ASP A 255 17.22 23.42 -0.91
CA ASP A 255 17.45 23.78 -2.30
C ASP A 255 18.14 22.65 -3.07
N ILE A 256 19.23 22.12 -2.50
CA ILE A 256 19.99 20.98 -3.06
C ILE A 256 19.10 19.74 -3.19
N ASP A 257 18.30 19.41 -2.17
CA ASP A 257 17.43 18.23 -2.20
C ASP A 257 16.37 18.33 -3.31
N ALA A 258 15.78 19.51 -3.50
CA ALA A 258 14.81 19.75 -4.57
C ALA A 258 15.45 19.70 -5.96
N GLN A 259 16.66 20.25 -6.12
CA GLN A 259 17.41 20.18 -7.37
C GLN A 259 17.80 18.73 -7.72
N ASN A 260 18.26 17.95 -6.75
CA ASN A 260 18.59 16.53 -6.92
C ASN A 260 17.35 15.70 -7.29
N PHE A 261 16.20 16.02 -6.72
CA PHE A 261 14.93 15.42 -7.10
C PHE A 261 14.51 15.77 -8.52
N ALA A 262 14.61 17.04 -8.94
CA ALA A 262 14.29 17.43 -10.32
C ALA A 262 15.24 16.76 -11.34
N LYS A 263 16.52 16.63 -10.99
CA LYS A 263 17.52 15.85 -11.75
C LYS A 263 17.12 14.39 -11.89
N THR A 264 16.62 13.81 -10.80
CA THR A 264 16.10 12.44 -10.76
C THR A 264 14.91 12.25 -11.70
N LEU A 265 13.94 13.18 -11.68
CA LEU A 265 12.79 13.15 -12.58
C LEU A 265 13.21 13.18 -14.05
N VAL A 266 14.12 14.10 -14.41
CA VAL A 266 14.63 14.19 -15.79
C VAL A 266 15.35 12.91 -16.20
N ALA A 267 16.16 12.33 -15.31
CA ALA A 267 16.86 11.09 -15.58
C ALA A 267 15.91 9.90 -15.75
N MET A 268 14.87 9.78 -14.90
CA MET A 268 13.86 8.73 -15.01
C MET A 268 13.04 8.84 -16.30
N VAL A 269 12.63 10.06 -16.68
CA VAL A 269 11.92 10.26 -17.95
C VAL A 269 12.81 9.92 -19.14
N ARG A 270 14.09 10.28 -19.10
CA ARG A 270 15.03 9.91 -20.14
C ARG A 270 15.27 8.39 -20.23
N LEU A 271 15.24 7.68 -19.11
CA LEU A 271 15.30 6.22 -19.10
C LEU A 271 14.03 5.55 -19.68
N LEU A 272 12.92 6.29 -19.80
CA LEU A 272 11.73 5.85 -20.53
C LEU A 272 11.84 6.10 -22.05
N GLU A 273 12.66 7.06 -22.49
CA GLU A 273 12.89 7.33 -23.90
C GLU A 273 13.57 6.11 -24.55
N LYS A 274 12.88 5.45 -25.49
CA LYS A 274 13.49 4.42 -26.33
C LYS A 274 14.43 5.10 -27.32
N PRO A 275 15.76 4.87 -27.28
CA PRO A 275 16.53 4.91 -28.52
C PRO A 275 16.07 3.75 -29.41
N GLU A 276 16.30 3.83 -30.72
CA GLU A 276 15.96 2.77 -31.69
C GLU A 276 16.72 1.46 -31.37
N ILE A 277 16.17 0.66 -30.45
CA ILE A 277 16.77 -0.60 -29.96
C ILE A 277 17.11 -1.50 -31.15
N GLU A 278 16.24 -1.56 -32.16
CA GLU A 278 16.49 -2.34 -33.37
C GLU A 278 17.71 -1.86 -34.16
N GLN A 279 17.95 -0.54 -34.26
CA GLN A 279 19.14 -0.02 -34.94
C GLN A 279 20.41 -0.35 -34.16
N VAL A 280 20.40 -0.24 -32.83
CA VAL A 280 21.57 -0.56 -31.99
C VAL A 280 21.81 -2.08 -31.90
N LEU A 281 20.76 -2.89 -31.83
CA LEU A 281 20.85 -4.36 -31.97
C LEU A 281 21.35 -4.75 -33.37
N ASN A 282 20.99 -4.00 -34.41
CA ASN A 282 21.54 -4.18 -35.75
C ASN A 282 23.03 -3.79 -35.83
N GLU A 283 23.48 -2.76 -35.10
CA GLU A 283 24.91 -2.44 -34.99
C GLU A 283 25.69 -3.55 -34.26
N LEU A 284 25.09 -4.19 -33.25
CA LEU A 284 25.65 -5.38 -32.60
C LEU A 284 25.77 -6.59 -33.56
N LYS A 285 25.08 -6.61 -34.71
CA LYS A 285 25.28 -7.67 -35.73
C LYS A 285 26.70 -7.66 -36.31
N ASN A 286 27.38 -6.51 -36.28
CA ASN A 286 28.72 -6.35 -36.84
C ASN A 286 29.83 -6.70 -35.84
N ILE A 287 29.48 -7.05 -34.59
CA ILE A 287 30.44 -7.36 -33.53
C ILE A 287 30.37 -8.87 -33.26
N GLU A 288 31.46 -9.61 -33.50
CA GLU A 288 31.52 -11.06 -33.28
C GLU A 288 31.63 -11.46 -31.80
N LYS A 289 32.25 -10.62 -30.96
CA LYS A 289 32.44 -10.90 -29.53
C LYS A 289 32.11 -9.68 -28.69
N THR A 290 31.25 -9.86 -27.69
CA THR A 290 30.90 -8.83 -26.70
C THR A 290 31.23 -9.35 -25.30
N ASN A 291 31.39 -8.46 -24.33
CA ASN A 291 31.60 -8.82 -22.92
C ASN A 291 30.31 -8.58 -22.13
N ILE A 292 30.05 -9.38 -21.09
CA ILE A 292 28.98 -9.16 -20.10
C ILE A 292 28.94 -7.71 -19.61
N GLY A 293 30.08 -7.09 -19.31
CA GLY A 293 30.13 -5.69 -18.88
C GLY A 293 29.52 -4.71 -19.90
N ASN A 294 29.72 -4.97 -21.20
CA ASN A 294 29.10 -4.18 -22.27
C ASN A 294 27.61 -4.48 -22.41
N LEU A 295 27.20 -5.75 -22.26
CA LEU A 295 25.77 -6.13 -22.23
C LEU A 295 25.04 -5.46 -21.08
N LEU A 296 25.60 -5.51 -19.86
CA LEU A 296 25.02 -4.85 -18.68
C LEU A 296 24.98 -3.34 -18.85
N GLY A 297 26.05 -2.74 -19.39
CA GLY A 297 26.08 -1.31 -19.73
C GLY A 297 25.01 -0.93 -20.75
N PHE A 298 24.80 -1.77 -21.78
CA PHE A 298 23.73 -1.62 -22.75
C PHE A 298 22.36 -1.73 -22.08
N MET A 299 22.11 -2.79 -21.31
CA MET A 299 20.84 -2.97 -20.61
C MET A 299 20.54 -1.82 -19.65
N HIS A 300 21.53 -1.32 -18.92
CA HIS A 300 21.37 -0.17 -18.04
C HIS A 300 21.10 1.13 -18.81
N THR A 301 21.83 1.37 -19.91
CA THR A 301 21.69 2.60 -20.71
C THR A 301 20.33 2.66 -21.42
N PHE A 302 19.82 1.51 -21.85
CA PHE A 302 18.58 1.37 -22.61
C PHE A 302 17.39 0.92 -21.73
N ASN A 303 17.58 0.86 -20.40
CA ASN A 303 16.60 0.39 -19.42
C ASN A 303 15.93 -0.95 -19.81
N LEU A 304 16.75 -1.93 -20.19
CA LEU A 304 16.31 -3.26 -20.62
C LEU A 304 16.43 -4.27 -19.49
N ARG A 305 15.54 -5.25 -19.50
CA ARG A 305 15.57 -6.46 -18.66
C ARG A 305 15.46 -7.70 -19.54
N PHE A 306 15.83 -8.84 -18.96
CA PHE A 306 15.63 -10.15 -19.57
C PHE A 306 14.14 -10.49 -19.57
N GLY A 307 13.58 -10.73 -20.75
CA GLY A 307 12.21 -11.21 -20.93
C GLY A 307 12.11 -12.74 -20.92
N PRO A 308 10.91 -13.29 -21.08
CA PRO A 308 10.72 -14.74 -21.13
C PRO A 308 11.25 -15.35 -22.44
N ALA A 309 12.05 -16.41 -22.34
CA ALA A 309 12.54 -17.21 -23.46
C ALA A 309 11.46 -18.17 -23.98
N VAL A 310 10.71 -17.73 -24.98
CA VAL A 310 9.58 -18.48 -25.55
C VAL A 310 10.06 -19.51 -26.56
N THR A 311 11.06 -19.19 -27.39
CA THR A 311 11.55 -20.06 -28.47
C THR A 311 12.68 -20.99 -27.99
N PRO A 312 12.89 -22.17 -28.63
CA PRO A 312 13.98 -23.07 -28.25
C PRO A 312 15.38 -22.43 -28.28
N PRO A 313 15.76 -21.64 -29.32
CA PRO A 313 17.05 -20.95 -29.32
C PRO A 313 17.24 -19.96 -28.16
N GLN A 314 16.18 -19.22 -27.78
CA GLN A 314 16.22 -18.30 -26.64
C GLN A 314 16.49 -19.04 -25.32
N ARG A 315 15.89 -20.23 -25.15
CA ARG A 315 16.09 -21.05 -23.94
C ARG A 315 17.51 -21.58 -23.84
N THR A 316 18.09 -22.00 -24.97
CA THR A 316 19.50 -22.40 -25.03
C THR A 316 20.42 -21.24 -24.66
N ALA A 317 20.18 -20.06 -25.24
CA ALA A 317 20.94 -18.86 -24.92
C ALA A 317 20.87 -18.53 -23.42
N TYR A 318 19.70 -18.61 -22.80
CA TYR A 318 19.56 -18.38 -21.36
C TYR A 318 20.28 -19.42 -20.50
N SER A 319 20.24 -20.70 -20.90
CA SER A 319 20.96 -21.76 -20.19
C SER A 319 22.48 -21.64 -20.27
N GLU A 320 23.00 -21.04 -21.35
CA GLU A 320 24.43 -20.80 -21.54
C GLU A 320 24.89 -19.47 -20.90
N LEU A 321 24.05 -18.44 -20.94
CA LEU A 321 24.34 -17.13 -20.35
C LEU A 321 24.33 -17.17 -18.83
N PHE A 322 23.37 -17.89 -18.23
CA PHE A 322 23.15 -17.86 -16.79
C PHE A 322 24.39 -18.24 -15.97
N PRO A 323 25.07 -19.39 -16.22
CA PRO A 323 26.29 -19.74 -15.49
C PRO A 323 27.42 -18.71 -15.64
N THR A 324 27.48 -18.05 -16.80
CA THR A 324 28.49 -17.02 -17.07
C THR A 324 28.23 -15.76 -16.24
N MET A 325 26.98 -15.29 -16.18
CA MET A 325 26.59 -14.15 -15.34
C MET A 325 26.70 -14.46 -13.83
N ASP A 326 26.34 -15.67 -13.43
CA ASP A 326 26.43 -16.15 -12.05
C ASP A 326 27.89 -16.17 -11.56
N GLY A 327 28.80 -16.67 -12.39
CA GLY A 327 30.24 -16.63 -12.11
C GLY A 327 30.82 -15.21 -12.03
N VAL A 328 30.34 -14.27 -12.86
CA VAL A 328 30.74 -12.85 -12.78
C VAL A 328 30.28 -12.23 -11.46
N ARG A 329 29.03 -12.50 -11.06
CA ARG A 329 28.50 -12.05 -9.77
C ARG A 329 29.35 -12.54 -8.61
N ASP A 330 29.61 -13.84 -8.55
CA ASP A 330 30.32 -14.45 -7.42
C ASP A 330 31.74 -13.93 -7.28
N ARG A 331 32.45 -13.75 -8.40
CA ARG A 331 33.79 -13.13 -8.42
C ARG A 331 33.73 -11.70 -7.90
N LEU A 332 32.79 -10.91 -8.38
CA LEU A 332 32.70 -9.50 -8.03
C LEU A 332 32.28 -9.29 -6.57
N LEU A 333 31.38 -10.12 -6.04
CA LEU A 333 31.03 -10.11 -4.62
C LEU A 333 32.21 -10.54 -3.73
N ALA A 334 32.99 -11.52 -4.17
CA ALA A 334 34.19 -11.97 -3.46
C ALA A 334 35.29 -10.88 -3.46
N ASP A 335 35.57 -10.27 -4.60
CA ASP A 335 36.61 -9.24 -4.77
C ASP A 335 36.30 -7.98 -3.94
N LEU A 336 35.04 -7.58 -3.90
CA LEU A 336 34.61 -6.41 -3.12
C LEU A 336 34.42 -6.72 -1.63
N LYS A 337 34.64 -7.97 -1.19
CA LYS A 337 34.35 -8.45 0.17
C LYS A 337 32.96 -8.00 0.65
N LEU A 338 31.99 -7.96 -0.27
CA LEU A 338 30.58 -7.74 0.04
C LEU A 338 30.00 -9.06 0.57
N GLY A 339 30.64 -9.59 1.61
CA GLY A 339 30.16 -10.73 2.36
C GLY A 339 29.03 -10.27 3.28
N ASP A 340 27.94 -11.01 3.22
CA ASP A 340 26.67 -10.78 3.90
C ASP A 340 25.83 -9.60 3.42
N ARG A 341 24.66 -9.99 2.88
CA ARG A 341 23.48 -9.16 2.68
C ARG A 341 23.02 -8.61 4.05
N THR A 342 23.71 -7.62 4.60
CA THR A 342 22.99 -6.63 5.39
C THR A 342 22.03 -5.97 4.42
N SER A 343 20.76 -6.35 4.49
CA SER A 343 19.68 -5.60 3.86
C SER A 343 19.97 -4.12 4.05
N PRO A 344 19.94 -3.28 3.00
CA PRO A 344 20.16 -1.86 3.20
C PRO A 344 19.06 -1.35 4.14
N SER A 345 19.40 -1.22 5.42
CA SER A 345 18.70 -0.36 6.37
C SER A 345 19.12 1.07 6.06
N SER A 346 18.78 1.49 4.86
CA SER A 346 18.68 2.88 4.47
C SER A 346 17.51 2.88 3.52
N LYS A 347 16.46 3.63 3.87
CA LYS A 347 15.39 3.99 2.94
C LYS A 347 16.00 4.86 1.83
N ALA A 348 16.89 4.29 1.02
CA ALA A 348 17.54 4.96 -0.10
C ALA A 348 16.42 5.44 -0.99
N GLN A 349 16.24 6.74 -1.00
CA GLN A 349 15.19 7.34 -1.79
C GLN A 349 15.67 7.30 -3.24
N PRO A 350 14.76 7.16 -4.22
CA PRO A 350 15.15 7.11 -5.63
C PRO A 350 16.04 8.29 -6.07
N HIS A 351 15.98 9.43 -5.37
CA HIS A 351 16.81 10.61 -5.65
C HIS A 351 18.25 10.54 -5.15
N ASP A 352 18.59 9.63 -4.23
CA ASP A 352 19.95 9.45 -3.74
C ASP A 352 20.87 8.96 -4.87
N PHE A 353 20.36 8.11 -5.75
CA PHE A 353 21.10 7.54 -6.91
C PHE A 353 21.52 8.61 -7.93
N PHE A 354 20.65 9.58 -8.21
CA PHE A 354 20.91 10.59 -9.26
C PHE A 354 21.59 11.86 -8.73
N SER A 355 21.66 12.04 -7.40
CA SER A 355 22.38 13.17 -6.78
C SER A 355 23.88 13.19 -7.12
N ALA A 356 24.47 12.03 -7.38
CA ALA A 356 25.88 11.88 -7.77
C ALA A 356 26.14 12.11 -9.27
N MET A 357 25.10 12.31 -10.08
CA MET A 357 25.21 12.44 -11.54
C MET A 357 25.32 13.92 -11.95
N GLY A 358 26.37 14.29 -12.69
CA GLY A 358 26.58 15.66 -13.18
C GLY A 358 25.55 16.07 -14.23
N ASP A 359 25.21 17.37 -14.29
CA ASP A 359 24.18 17.93 -15.18
C ASP A 359 24.41 17.60 -16.68
N GLU A 360 25.67 17.44 -17.09
CA GLU A 360 26.06 17.06 -18.45
C GLU A 360 25.49 15.70 -18.88
N TYR A 361 25.46 14.73 -17.97
CA TYR A 361 24.93 13.39 -18.23
C TYR A 361 23.41 13.38 -18.25
N ILE A 362 22.78 14.30 -17.53
CA ILE A 362 21.32 14.45 -17.41
C ILE A 362 20.76 15.19 -18.63
N GLU A 363 21.44 16.23 -19.10
CA GLU A 363 21.03 17.08 -20.23
C GLU A 363 21.38 16.52 -21.61
N GLY A 364 22.23 15.49 -21.69
CA GLY A 364 22.55 14.81 -22.95
C GLY A 364 23.49 15.57 -23.88
N LYS A 365 24.23 16.56 -23.36
CA LYS A 365 25.27 17.23 -24.14
C LYS A 365 26.46 16.27 -24.31
N LYS A 366 26.72 15.85 -25.54
CA LYS A 366 27.98 15.16 -25.91
C LYS A 366 29.15 16.04 -25.48
N LYS A 367 30.12 15.49 -24.72
CA LYS A 367 31.40 16.15 -24.52
C LYS A 367 31.98 16.50 -25.90
N PRO A 368 32.47 17.73 -26.13
CA PRO A 368 33.26 18.00 -27.31
C PRO A 368 34.49 17.09 -27.26
N THR A 369 34.67 16.27 -28.30
CA THR A 369 35.88 15.47 -28.49
C THR A 369 37.09 16.40 -28.38
N PRO A 370 38.11 16.10 -27.55
CA PRO A 370 39.32 16.90 -27.54
C PRO A 370 39.92 16.90 -28.95
N ALA A 371 40.17 18.08 -29.51
CA ALA A 371 40.85 18.19 -30.79
C ALA A 371 42.22 17.47 -30.69
N PRO A 372 42.62 16.70 -31.72
CA PRO A 372 43.93 16.06 -31.74
C PRO A 372 45.03 17.10 -31.49
N PRO A 373 46.08 16.78 -30.71
CA PRO A 373 47.19 17.69 -30.51
C PRO A 373 47.79 18.04 -31.88
N ALA A 374 47.97 19.34 -32.14
CA ALA A 374 48.59 19.83 -33.36
C ALA A 374 49.97 19.19 -33.52
N PRO A 375 50.36 18.78 -34.75
CA PRO A 375 51.69 18.26 -34.99
C PRO A 375 52.72 19.33 -34.58
N GLN A 376 53.65 18.93 -33.72
CA GLN A 376 54.77 19.78 -33.31
C GLN A 376 55.71 20.00 -34.51
N PRO A 377 56.33 21.19 -34.62
CA PRO A 377 57.15 21.60 -35.76
C PRO A 377 58.45 20.80 -35.93
#